data_AF-A0A9N9VTJ6-F1
#
_entry.id   AF-A0A9N9VTJ6-F1
#
_cell.length_a   1.000
_cell.length_b   1.000
_cell.length_c   1.000
_cell.angle_alpha   90.00
_cell.angle_beta   90.00
_cell.angle_gamma   90.00
#
_symmetry.space_group_name_H-M   'P 1'
#
loop_
_entity.id
_entity.type
_entity.pdbx_description
1 polymer ?
#
loop_
_entity_poly.entity_id
_entity_poly.type
_entity_poly.pdbx_seq_one_letter_code
_entity_poly.pdbx_strand_id
1 'polypeptide(L)'
;MYPWREFDLIAGTSTGGLLAIMLGRLRMSIDECEAAYAQLATDIFTPRRHRANFLGQSVDFLKANGKFDEQPLEKNLKNNIKDAGLDEEEFLHDMRADSPKVSFGDLADVKIWEAGRATSAASTFFDPITIGQNGERFADGAIHYNNPIRLVLQESYALWPTGERLLISIGTGSAPGKAIDSSLLNLVNQLVHIATETEKTAREFLLDHEDMVKADRLFRFNVYHGLGDIGLDESKEIEQISARTRTYLRDPEVTRKAIACVSAMRELRGASLSL
;
A
#
# COMPACT_ATOMS: atom_id res chain seq x y z
N MET A 1 9.81 4.43 -15.61
CA MET A 1 9.42 5.72 -14.96
C MET A 1 9.72 5.63 -13.48
N TYR A 2 10.10 6.74 -12.82
CA TYR A 2 10.48 6.77 -11.40
C TYR A 2 9.52 7.66 -10.58
N PRO A 3 8.54 7.08 -9.85
CA PRO A 3 7.53 7.85 -9.14
C PRO A 3 8.08 8.82 -8.08
N TRP A 4 9.18 8.48 -7.40
CA TRP A 4 9.80 9.40 -6.42
C TRP A 4 10.25 10.74 -7.02
N ARG A 5 10.44 10.83 -8.34
CA ARG A 5 10.74 12.10 -9.03
C ARG A 5 9.48 12.90 -9.38
N GLU A 6 8.33 12.26 -9.31
CA GLU A 6 7.03 12.80 -9.71
C GLU A 6 6.19 13.28 -8.52
N PHE A 7 6.44 12.74 -7.32
CA PHE A 7 5.65 12.98 -6.12
C PHE A 7 6.51 13.43 -4.94
N ASP A 8 6.10 14.51 -4.29
CA ASP A 8 6.75 15.02 -3.08
C ASP A 8 6.43 14.18 -1.83
N LEU A 9 5.28 13.49 -1.83
CA LEU A 9 4.81 12.61 -0.77
C LEU A 9 4.16 11.36 -1.37
N ILE A 10 4.57 10.19 -0.90
CA ILE A 10 3.99 8.89 -1.29
C ILE A 10 3.67 8.13 -0.01
N ALA A 11 2.43 7.67 0.12
CA ALA A 11 1.98 6.90 1.26
C ALA A 11 1.00 5.81 0.82
N GLY A 12 0.87 4.77 1.65
CA GLY A 12 -0.07 3.69 1.42
C GLY A 12 -0.24 2.83 2.66
N THR A 13 -1.30 2.04 2.65
CA THR A 13 -1.65 1.11 3.72
C THR A 13 -1.58 -0.31 3.20
N SER A 14 -1.14 -1.26 4.03
CA SER A 14 -0.98 -2.66 3.66
C SER A 14 -0.05 -2.82 2.45
N THR A 15 -0.48 -3.57 1.43
CA THR A 15 0.19 -3.65 0.12
C THR A 15 0.58 -2.27 -0.44
N GLY A 16 -0.28 -1.25 -0.29
CA GLY A 16 0.03 0.11 -0.73
C GLY A 16 1.22 0.73 0.03
N GLY A 17 1.42 0.37 1.29
CA GLY A 17 2.56 0.80 2.09
C GLY A 17 3.88 0.17 1.61
N LEU A 18 3.84 -1.11 1.24
CA LEU A 18 4.98 -1.79 0.59
C LEU A 18 5.36 -1.09 -0.73
N LEU A 19 4.36 -0.80 -1.57
CA LEU A 19 4.57 -0.09 -2.84
C LEU A 19 5.12 1.33 -2.61
N ALA A 20 4.64 2.04 -1.58
CA ALA A 20 5.14 3.36 -1.21
C ALA A 20 6.63 3.31 -0.80
N ILE A 21 7.03 2.29 -0.02
CA ILE A 21 8.43 2.06 0.35
C ILE A 21 9.28 1.77 -0.90
N MET A 22 8.83 0.85 -1.76
CA MET A 22 9.57 0.47 -2.98
C MET A 22 9.75 1.65 -3.95
N LEU A 23 8.67 2.34 -4.29
CA LEU A 23 8.67 3.42 -5.29
C LEU A 23 9.30 4.72 -4.76
N GLY A 24 9.10 5.01 -3.47
CA GLY A 24 9.59 6.23 -2.81
C GLY A 24 10.95 6.03 -2.16
N ARG A 25 10.99 5.28 -1.05
CA ARG A 25 12.18 5.16 -0.20
C ARG A 25 13.32 4.37 -0.85
N LEU A 26 12.99 3.28 -1.56
CA LEU A 26 13.97 2.48 -2.31
C LEU A 26 14.21 3.02 -3.72
N ARG A 27 13.44 4.03 -4.14
CA ARG A 27 13.56 4.73 -5.44
C ARG A 27 13.47 3.80 -6.66
N MET A 28 12.77 2.66 -6.53
CA MET A 28 12.55 1.73 -7.61
C MET A 28 11.76 2.38 -8.76
N SER A 29 12.08 2.00 -9.98
CA SER A 29 11.19 2.20 -11.12
C SER A 29 9.91 1.38 -10.96
N ILE A 30 8.89 1.69 -11.76
CA ILE A 30 7.64 0.92 -11.79
C ILE A 30 7.92 -0.56 -12.13
N ASP A 31 8.80 -0.83 -13.10
CA ASP A 31 9.10 -2.19 -13.56
C ASP A 31 9.85 -3.00 -12.49
N GLU A 32 10.81 -2.38 -11.80
CA GLU A 32 11.52 -3.01 -10.66
C GLU A 32 10.56 -3.30 -9.50
N CYS A 33 9.67 -2.35 -9.19
CA CYS A 33 8.67 -2.52 -8.14
C CYS A 33 7.67 -3.63 -8.46
N GLU A 34 7.20 -3.73 -9.70
CA GLU A 34 6.32 -4.81 -10.15
C GLU A 34 6.99 -6.18 -10.02
N ALA A 35 8.25 -6.30 -10.45
CA ALA A 35 9.03 -7.53 -10.32
C ALA A 35 9.28 -7.91 -8.84
N ALA A 36 9.68 -6.94 -8.01
CA ALA A 36 9.90 -7.16 -6.58
C ALA A 36 8.61 -7.57 -5.85
N TYR A 37 7.49 -6.94 -6.19
CA TYR A 37 6.19 -7.27 -5.61
C TYR A 37 5.69 -8.65 -6.05
N ALA A 38 5.86 -9.01 -7.33
CA ALA A 38 5.52 -10.34 -7.82
C ALA A 38 6.32 -11.43 -7.09
N GLN A 39 7.63 -11.24 -6.92
CA GLN A 39 8.48 -12.15 -6.15
C GLN A 39 8.04 -12.23 -4.68
N LEU A 40 7.74 -11.07 -4.07
CA LEU A 40 7.27 -11.02 -2.69
C LEU A 40 5.97 -11.81 -2.51
N ALA A 41 4.99 -11.60 -3.39
CA ALA A 41 3.71 -12.32 -3.34
C ALA A 41 3.92 -13.84 -3.34
N THR A 42 4.75 -14.34 -4.27
CA THR A 42 5.09 -15.77 -4.36
C THR A 42 5.78 -16.30 -3.09
N ASP A 43 6.66 -15.51 -2.47
CA ASP A 43 7.39 -15.93 -1.27
C ASP A 43 6.48 -15.98 -0.02
N ILE A 44 5.53 -15.05 0.11
CA ILE A 44 4.75 -14.86 1.35
C ILE A 44 3.49 -15.74 1.43
N PHE A 45 2.89 -16.12 0.31
CA PHE A 45 1.65 -16.91 0.31
C PHE A 45 1.87 -18.42 0.39
N THR A 46 3.08 -18.86 0.73
CA THR A 46 3.34 -20.26 1.10
C THR A 46 2.78 -20.54 2.52
N PRO A 47 1.76 -21.41 2.68
CA PRO A 47 1.14 -21.64 3.99
C PRO A 47 2.13 -22.20 5.03
N ARG A 48 2.01 -21.80 6.30
CA ARG A 48 2.79 -22.37 7.41
C ARG A 48 2.57 -23.90 7.44
N ARG A 49 3.62 -24.68 7.16
CA ARG A 49 3.58 -26.14 7.37
C ARG A 49 3.59 -26.40 8.88
N HIS A 50 2.48 -26.87 9.45
CA HIS A 50 2.47 -27.38 10.82
C HIS A 50 3.49 -28.51 10.94
N ARG A 51 4.59 -28.29 11.67
CA ARG A 51 5.41 -29.38 12.19
C ARG A 51 4.54 -30.16 13.17
N ALA A 52 4.19 -31.39 12.80
CA ALA A 52 3.47 -32.31 13.67
C ALA A 52 4.34 -32.67 14.90
N ASN A 53 4.21 -31.90 15.98
CA ASN A 53 4.58 -32.37 17.31
C ASN A 53 3.42 -33.23 17.83
N PHE A 54 3.57 -34.55 17.71
CA PHE A 54 2.58 -35.59 18.06
C PHE A 54 2.22 -35.65 19.57
N LEU A 55 2.67 -34.72 20.41
CA LEU A 55 2.54 -34.78 21.87
C LEU A 55 1.95 -33.53 22.56
N GLY A 56 1.50 -32.50 21.83
CA GLY A 56 1.17 -31.18 22.42
C GLY A 56 -0.23 -30.61 22.18
N GLN A 57 -1.22 -31.42 21.76
CA GLN A 57 -2.49 -30.96 21.18
C GLN A 57 -3.46 -30.16 22.07
N SER A 58 -3.14 -29.84 23.33
CA SER A 58 -4.10 -29.18 24.24
C SER A 58 -3.88 -27.68 24.48
N VAL A 59 -2.81 -27.05 23.95
CA VAL A 59 -2.47 -25.66 24.31
C VAL A 59 -2.41 -24.69 23.13
N ASP A 60 -2.30 -25.16 21.88
CA ASP A 60 -2.11 -24.30 20.70
C ASP A 60 -3.41 -23.75 20.10
N PHE A 61 -4.58 -24.25 20.50
CA PHE A 61 -5.87 -23.80 19.96
C PHE A 61 -6.32 -22.41 20.45
N LEU A 62 -5.61 -21.84 21.42
CA LEU A 62 -5.95 -20.57 22.08
C LEU A 62 -5.07 -19.38 21.64
N LYS A 63 -4.10 -19.59 20.74
CA LYS A 63 -3.27 -18.50 20.22
C LYS A 63 -3.67 -18.16 18.79
N ALA A 64 -4.18 -16.95 18.60
CA ALA A 64 -4.42 -16.36 17.29
C ALA A 64 -3.09 -16.11 16.56
N ASN A 65 -2.44 -17.18 16.10
CA ASN A 65 -1.18 -17.12 15.36
C ASN A 65 -1.49 -16.79 13.89
N GLY A 66 -0.73 -15.87 13.29
CA GLY A 66 -0.84 -15.51 11.87
C GLY A 66 -0.74 -16.72 10.93
N LYS A 67 -1.51 -16.68 9.83
CA LYS A 67 -1.65 -17.76 8.85
C LYS A 67 -0.36 -18.03 8.06
N PHE A 68 0.52 -17.04 7.91
CA PHE A 68 1.75 -17.12 7.13
C PHE A 68 2.99 -16.90 7.99
N ASP A 69 4.14 -17.41 7.53
CA ASP A 69 5.43 -17.20 8.18
C ASP A 69 5.93 -15.77 7.90
N GLU A 70 6.39 -15.08 8.92
CA GLU A 70 6.95 -13.74 8.83
C GLU A 70 8.32 -13.68 8.16
N GLN A 71 9.10 -14.76 8.24
CA GLN A 71 10.50 -14.81 7.83
C GLN A 71 10.70 -14.57 6.32
N PRO A 72 9.87 -15.14 5.41
CA PRO A 72 9.96 -14.84 3.99
C PRO A 72 9.71 -13.36 3.66
N LEU A 73 8.71 -12.74 4.31
CA LEU A 73 8.42 -11.31 4.13
C LEU A 73 9.59 -10.44 4.59
N GLU A 74 10.12 -10.69 5.79
CA GLU A 74 11.28 -9.93 6.31
C GLU A 74 12.50 -10.09 5.41
N LYS A 75 12.82 -11.32 5.00
CA LYS A 75 13.95 -11.61 4.12
C LYS A 75 13.81 -10.90 2.77
N ASN A 76 12.62 -10.93 2.17
CA ASN A 76 12.37 -10.26 0.89
C ASN A 76 12.52 -8.73 1.03
N LEU A 77 11.97 -8.13 2.10
CA LEU A 77 12.16 -6.71 2.40
C LEU A 77 13.64 -6.34 2.53
N LYS A 78 14.42 -7.11 3.30
CA LYS A 78 15.86 -6.88 3.49
C LYS A 78 16.66 -7.05 2.20
N ASN A 79 16.30 -8.01 1.35
CA ASN A 79 16.91 -8.16 0.03
C ASN A 79 16.64 -6.94 -0.86
N ASN A 80 15.39 -6.46 -0.93
CA ASN A 80 15.05 -5.27 -1.71
C ASN A 80 15.82 -4.02 -1.22
N ILE A 81 16.06 -3.90 0.10
CA ILE A 81 16.87 -2.83 0.68
C ILE A 81 18.34 -2.93 0.21
N LYS A 82 18.93 -4.13 0.24
CA LYS A 82 20.30 -4.36 -0.26
C LYS A 82 20.43 -4.12 -1.76
N ASP A 83 19.46 -4.56 -2.54
CA ASP A 83 19.45 -4.38 -4.00
C ASP A 83 19.37 -2.89 -4.37
N ALA A 84 18.74 -2.08 -3.52
CA ALA A 84 18.77 -0.62 -3.60
C ALA A 84 20.09 0.02 -3.12
N GLY A 85 21.08 -0.78 -2.70
CA GLY A 85 22.40 -0.33 -2.23
C GLY A 85 22.41 0.25 -0.82
N LEU A 86 21.42 -0.09 0.01
CA LEU A 86 21.28 0.41 1.39
C LEU A 86 21.66 -0.67 2.42
N ASP A 87 21.95 -0.25 3.65
CA ASP A 87 22.15 -1.17 4.77
C ASP A 87 20.82 -1.84 5.14
N GLU A 88 20.83 -3.12 5.55
CA GLU A 88 19.59 -3.84 5.93
C GLU A 88 18.82 -3.13 7.04
N GLU A 89 19.53 -2.43 7.92
CA GLU A 89 18.99 -1.73 9.07
C GLU A 89 18.80 -0.23 8.81
N GLU A 90 18.82 0.18 7.54
CA GLU A 90 18.56 1.55 7.10
C GLU A 90 17.20 2.07 7.61
N PHE A 91 17.20 3.31 8.10
CA PHE A 91 16.00 3.96 8.62
C PHE A 91 15.00 4.31 7.51
N LEU A 92 13.71 4.19 7.84
CA LEU A 92 12.63 4.65 6.96
C LEU A 92 12.77 6.15 6.67
N HIS A 93 13.21 6.92 7.66
CA HIS A 93 13.54 8.33 7.50
C HIS A 93 14.60 8.53 6.41
N ASP A 94 14.24 9.27 5.36
CA ASP A 94 15.13 9.53 4.23
C ASP A 94 15.77 10.91 4.32
N MET A 95 17.03 10.94 4.77
CA MET A 95 17.82 12.17 4.95
C MET A 95 18.24 12.83 3.63
N ARG A 96 17.98 12.21 2.45
CA ARG A 96 18.35 12.79 1.15
C ARG A 96 17.51 14.05 0.87
N ALA A 97 18.13 15.10 0.35
CA ALA A 97 17.45 16.38 0.14
C ALA A 97 16.26 16.26 -0.84
N ASP A 98 16.40 15.44 -1.89
CA ASP A 98 15.45 15.18 -2.96
C ASP A 98 14.48 14.01 -2.68
N SER A 99 14.43 13.49 -1.45
CA SER A 99 13.51 12.42 -1.08
C SER A 99 12.06 12.90 -0.99
N PRO A 100 11.06 12.06 -1.36
CA PRO A 100 9.69 12.23 -0.91
C PRO A 100 9.69 12.32 0.62
N LYS A 101 9.08 13.38 1.16
CA LYS A 101 9.12 13.66 2.59
C LYS A 101 8.04 12.86 3.31
N VAL A 102 8.35 12.52 4.55
CA VAL A 102 7.41 12.03 5.55
C VAL A 102 7.54 13.03 6.70
N SER A 103 6.45 13.43 7.35
CA SER A 103 6.52 14.26 8.55
C SER A 103 6.77 13.35 9.75
N PHE A 104 7.72 13.77 10.58
CA PHE A 104 8.25 12.91 11.63
C PHE A 104 7.91 13.47 13.00
N GLY A 105 7.17 12.64 13.75
CA GLY A 105 7.30 12.48 15.20
C GLY A 105 8.08 11.19 15.50
N ASP A 106 7.47 10.26 16.24
CA ASP A 106 8.07 9.04 16.85
C ASP A 106 8.61 7.95 15.88
N LEU A 107 8.64 8.19 14.57
CA LEU A 107 9.07 7.20 13.56
C LEU A 107 10.54 7.36 13.11
N ALA A 108 11.30 8.28 13.73
CA ALA A 108 12.69 8.55 13.34
C ALA A 108 13.60 7.31 13.43
N ASP A 109 13.33 6.43 14.40
CA ASP A 109 14.13 5.23 14.66
C ASP A 109 13.56 3.96 14.01
N VAL A 110 12.54 4.08 13.15
CA VAL A 110 11.92 2.94 12.48
C VAL A 110 12.70 2.57 11.23
N LYS A 111 13.03 1.29 11.08
CA LYS A 111 13.74 0.78 9.91
C LYS A 111 12.80 0.49 8.76
N ILE A 112 13.32 0.49 7.54
CA ILE A 112 12.51 0.24 6.33
C ILE A 112 11.82 -1.13 6.42
N TRP A 113 12.54 -2.18 6.82
CA TRP A 113 11.98 -3.52 6.92
C TRP A 113 10.94 -3.64 8.04
N GLU A 114 11.12 -2.92 9.14
CA GLU A 114 10.16 -2.87 10.25
C GLU A 114 8.84 -2.22 9.80
N ALA A 115 8.92 -1.10 9.07
CA ALA A 115 7.75 -0.44 8.50
C ALA A 115 7.02 -1.33 7.48
N GLY A 116 7.76 -2.01 6.61
CA GLY A 116 7.20 -2.98 5.66
C GLY A 116 6.50 -4.16 6.36
N ARG A 117 7.07 -4.66 7.47
CA ARG A 117 6.47 -5.69 8.32
C ARG A 117 5.20 -5.19 9.02
N ALA A 118 5.25 -4.00 9.61
CA ALA A 118 4.12 -3.40 10.32
C ALA A 118 2.92 -3.17 9.41
N THR A 119 3.15 -2.54 8.25
CA THR A 119 2.06 -2.26 7.31
C THR A 119 1.46 -3.56 6.74
N SER A 120 2.24 -4.63 6.60
CA SER A 120 1.75 -5.91 6.08
C SER A 120 1.10 -6.81 7.14
N ALA A 121 1.11 -6.44 8.43
CA ALA A 121 0.63 -7.26 9.54
C ALA A 121 -0.90 -7.32 9.64
N ALA A 122 -1.55 -7.70 8.54
CA ALA A 122 -3.01 -7.76 8.43
C ALA A 122 -3.55 -8.77 9.42
N SER A 123 -4.55 -8.38 10.21
CA SER A 123 -5.21 -9.25 11.17
C SER A 123 -5.66 -10.52 10.43
N THR A 124 -5.11 -11.68 10.79
CA THR A 124 -5.23 -13.02 10.18
C THR A 124 -4.08 -13.51 9.28
N PHE A 125 -3.26 -12.64 8.68
CA PHE A 125 -2.14 -13.05 7.82
C PHE A 125 -0.83 -13.19 8.58
N PHE A 126 -0.40 -12.14 9.28
CA PHE A 126 0.86 -12.11 10.01
C PHE A 126 0.67 -11.58 11.43
N ASP A 127 1.55 -11.99 12.33
CA ASP A 127 1.56 -11.48 13.70
C ASP A 127 2.04 -10.02 13.76
N PRO A 128 1.50 -9.19 14.69
CA PRO A 128 1.99 -7.84 14.93
C PRO A 128 3.48 -7.80 15.25
N ILE A 129 4.18 -6.78 14.76
CA ILE A 129 5.60 -6.55 15.03
C ILE A 129 5.78 -5.60 16.21
N THR A 130 6.86 -5.78 16.97
CA THR A 130 7.27 -4.84 18.02
C THR A 130 8.40 -3.97 17.50
N ILE A 131 8.27 -2.65 17.58
CA ILE A 131 9.26 -1.68 17.07
C ILE A 131 9.62 -0.69 18.18
N GLY A 132 10.86 -0.22 18.17
CA GLY A 132 11.34 0.83 19.07
C GLY A 132 11.70 0.35 20.47
N GLN A 133 12.38 1.23 21.22
CA GLN A 133 12.91 0.91 22.56
C GLN A 133 11.80 0.72 23.61
N ASN A 134 10.63 1.32 23.38
CA ASN A 134 9.46 1.22 24.26
C ASN A 134 8.64 -0.05 24.04
N GLY A 135 8.99 -0.88 23.05
CA GLY A 135 8.32 -2.14 22.78
C GLY A 135 6.89 -1.98 22.27
N GLU A 136 6.63 -0.94 21.48
CA GLU A 136 5.31 -0.68 20.92
C GLU A 136 4.96 -1.72 19.85
N ARG A 137 3.69 -2.18 19.86
CA ARG A 137 3.20 -3.21 18.94
C ARG A 137 2.42 -2.59 17.80
N PHE A 138 2.82 -2.91 16.57
CA PHE A 138 2.23 -2.41 15.34
C PHE A 138 1.55 -3.55 14.57
N ALA A 139 0.36 -3.25 14.05
CA ALA A 139 -0.42 -4.09 13.15
C ALA A 139 -0.78 -3.30 11.88
N ASP A 140 -1.34 -3.98 10.87
CA ASP A 140 -1.70 -3.34 9.60
C ASP A 140 -2.69 -2.18 9.81
N GLY A 141 -2.38 -1.06 9.18
CA GLY A 141 -3.22 0.13 9.17
C GLY A 141 -4.59 -0.10 8.52
N ALA A 142 -4.80 -1.18 7.78
CA ALA A 142 -6.07 -1.53 7.14
C ALA A 142 -7.24 -1.63 8.13
N ILE A 143 -6.95 -1.85 9.42
CA ILE A 143 -7.94 -1.89 10.50
C ILE A 143 -8.61 -0.52 10.73
N HIS A 144 -7.90 0.58 10.47
CA HIS A 144 -8.38 1.94 10.78
C HIS A 144 -8.24 2.94 9.63
N TYR A 145 -7.25 2.78 8.76
CA TYR A 145 -6.83 3.73 7.74
C TYR A 145 -6.50 3.05 6.41
N ASN A 146 -7.38 2.18 5.91
CA ASN A 146 -7.11 1.47 4.65
C ASN A 146 -7.04 2.39 3.42
N ASN A 147 -7.74 3.53 3.47
CA ASN A 147 -7.49 4.65 2.58
C ASN A 147 -6.81 5.79 3.36
N PRO A 148 -5.49 5.97 3.25
CA PRO A 148 -4.77 6.96 4.05
C PRO A 148 -4.95 8.40 3.55
N ILE A 149 -5.84 8.68 2.59
CA ILE A 149 -5.96 9.98 1.93
C ILE A 149 -6.12 11.17 2.88
N ARG A 150 -6.86 11.01 3.98
CA ARG A 150 -7.00 12.05 5.02
C ARG A 150 -5.68 12.31 5.74
N LEU A 151 -4.98 11.24 6.11
CA LEU A 151 -3.67 11.32 6.76
C LEU A 151 -2.63 11.96 5.83
N VAL A 152 -2.64 11.60 4.54
CA VAL A 152 -1.74 12.17 3.53
C VAL A 152 -1.97 13.67 3.37
N LEU A 153 -3.22 14.12 3.29
CA LEU A 153 -3.52 15.54 3.21
C LEU A 153 -3.05 16.28 4.48
N GLN A 154 -3.37 15.75 5.66
CA GLN A 154 -2.94 16.33 6.94
C GLN A 154 -1.41 16.44 7.02
N GLU A 155 -0.72 15.37 6.65
CA GLU A 155 0.74 15.30 6.61
C GLU A 155 1.34 16.35 5.67
N SER A 156 0.73 16.52 4.49
CA SER A 156 1.18 17.52 3.53
C SER A 156 1.09 18.95 4.08
N TYR A 157 0.10 19.25 4.94
CA TYR A 157 0.01 20.55 5.63
C TYR A 157 1.06 20.71 6.73
N ALA A 158 1.42 19.63 7.42
CA ALA A 158 2.49 19.65 8.42
C ALA A 158 3.86 19.89 7.79
N LEU A 159 4.14 19.21 6.66
CA LEU A 159 5.39 19.34 5.90
C LEU A 159 5.49 20.67 5.17
N TRP A 160 4.42 21.04 4.47
CA TRP A 160 4.34 22.26 3.69
C TRP A 160 3.09 23.01 4.12
N PRO A 161 3.19 23.98 5.05
CA PRO A 161 2.02 24.72 5.54
C PRO A 161 1.32 25.55 4.44
N THR A 162 2.06 25.92 3.41
CA THR A 162 1.58 26.74 2.28
C THR A 162 1.92 26.09 0.95
N GLY A 163 1.34 26.60 -0.14
CA GLY A 163 1.52 26.09 -1.49
C GLY A 163 0.29 25.36 -2.02
N GLU A 164 0.22 25.25 -3.34
CA GLU A 164 -0.80 24.44 -4.01
C GLU A 164 -0.49 22.95 -3.83
N ARG A 165 -1.53 22.11 -3.82
CA ARG A 165 -1.41 20.66 -3.65
C ARG A 165 -2.25 19.96 -4.70
N LEU A 166 -1.74 18.84 -5.19
CA LEU A 166 -2.50 17.91 -6.02
C LEU A 166 -2.40 16.52 -5.38
N LEU A 167 -3.56 15.91 -5.14
CA LEU A 167 -3.68 14.60 -4.53
C LEU A 167 -4.13 13.58 -5.57
N ILE A 168 -3.38 12.47 -5.66
CA ILE A 168 -3.77 11.28 -6.43
C ILE A 168 -3.96 10.13 -5.44
N SER A 169 -5.16 9.57 -5.44
CA SER A 169 -5.50 8.39 -4.65
C SER A 169 -5.76 7.21 -5.59
N ILE A 170 -5.10 6.08 -5.34
CA ILE A 170 -5.22 4.87 -6.15
C ILE A 170 -5.80 3.76 -5.27
N GLY A 171 -6.87 3.12 -5.74
CA GLY A 171 -7.51 1.97 -5.09
C GLY A 171 -7.08 0.64 -5.72
N THR A 172 -7.20 -0.43 -4.94
CA THR A 172 -6.85 -1.81 -5.34
C THR A 172 -8.02 -2.57 -5.96
N GLY A 173 -9.10 -1.87 -6.33
CA GLY A 173 -10.29 -2.45 -6.91
C GLY A 173 -11.45 -2.65 -5.94
N SER A 174 -12.42 -3.45 -6.40
CA SER A 174 -13.56 -3.89 -5.60
C SER A 174 -13.29 -5.22 -4.91
N ALA A 175 -14.07 -5.51 -3.87
CA ALA A 175 -13.98 -6.75 -3.13
C ALA A 175 -14.19 -8.01 -4.00
N PRO A 176 -13.58 -9.16 -3.63
CA PRO A 176 -13.83 -10.44 -4.28
C PRO A 176 -15.32 -10.84 -4.30
N GLY A 177 -15.81 -11.30 -5.46
CA GLY A 177 -17.12 -11.91 -5.71
C GLY A 177 -17.10 -13.42 -5.44
N LYS A 178 -18.24 -13.99 -5.05
CA LYS A 178 -18.31 -15.31 -4.43
C LYS A 178 -18.21 -16.49 -5.41
N ALA A 179 -17.14 -17.29 -5.22
CA ALA A 179 -17.17 -18.76 -5.19
C ALA A 179 -15.96 -19.22 -4.36
N ILE A 180 -16.13 -19.36 -3.04
CA ILE A 180 -15.00 -19.53 -2.10
C ILE A 180 -15.22 -20.75 -1.21
N ASP A 181 -14.14 -21.51 -1.00
CA ASP A 181 -14.06 -22.59 -0.03
C ASP A 181 -14.43 -22.09 1.38
N SER A 182 -15.24 -22.88 2.09
CA SER A 182 -15.59 -22.73 3.50
C SER A 182 -14.43 -22.34 4.42
N SER A 183 -13.21 -22.81 4.13
CA SER A 183 -12.00 -22.54 4.92
C SER A 183 -11.48 -21.09 4.82
N LEU A 184 -11.89 -20.33 3.79
CA LEU A 184 -11.41 -18.96 3.51
C LEU A 184 -12.48 -17.88 3.68
N LEU A 185 -13.70 -18.24 4.09
CA LEU A 185 -14.84 -17.31 4.19
C LEU A 185 -14.57 -16.10 5.11
N ASN A 186 -13.93 -16.32 6.26
CA ASN A 186 -13.65 -15.25 7.22
C ASN A 186 -12.69 -14.20 6.65
N LEU A 187 -11.67 -14.66 5.92
CA LEU A 187 -10.70 -13.79 5.27
C LEU A 187 -11.38 -12.93 4.19
N VAL A 188 -12.21 -13.54 3.35
CA VAL A 188 -12.91 -12.80 2.30
C VAL A 188 -13.89 -11.78 2.88
N ASN A 189 -14.63 -12.13 3.96
CA ASN A 189 -15.52 -11.18 4.61
C ASN A 189 -14.76 -9.95 5.14
N GLN A 190 -13.55 -10.13 5.67
CA GLN A 190 -12.69 -9.01 6.08
C GLN A 190 -12.24 -8.16 4.88
N LEU A 191 -11.80 -8.79 3.77
CA LEU A 191 -11.43 -8.06 2.56
C LEU A 191 -12.61 -7.27 1.97
N VAL A 192 -13.82 -7.84 2.00
CA VAL A 192 -15.06 -7.15 1.58
C VAL A 192 -15.34 -5.95 2.47
N HIS A 193 -15.23 -6.10 3.79
CA HIS A 193 -15.42 -5.02 4.74
C HIS A 193 -14.44 -3.87 4.48
N ILE A 194 -13.15 -4.21 4.41
CA ILE A 194 -12.05 -3.27 4.16
C ILE A 194 -12.26 -2.52 2.84
N ALA A 195 -12.57 -3.21 1.75
CA ALA A 195 -12.82 -2.57 0.45
C ALA A 195 -14.03 -1.64 0.50
N THR A 196 -15.10 -2.03 1.19
CA THR A 196 -16.31 -1.20 1.36
C THR A 196 -16.00 0.08 2.15
N GLU A 197 -15.28 -0.03 3.26
CA GLU A 197 -14.87 1.12 4.08
C GLU A 197 -13.90 2.05 3.34
N THR A 198 -12.99 1.48 2.54
CA THR A 198 -12.03 2.22 1.71
C THR A 198 -12.75 3.14 0.73
N GLU A 199 -13.77 2.62 0.04
CA GLU A 199 -14.54 3.37 -0.93
C GLU A 199 -15.48 4.38 -0.27
N LYS A 200 -16.05 4.04 0.90
CA LYS A 200 -16.78 5.01 1.72
C LYS A 200 -15.90 6.20 2.09
N THR A 201 -14.70 5.93 2.62
CA THR A 201 -13.72 6.96 2.99
C THR A 201 -13.33 7.82 1.79
N ALA A 202 -13.07 7.20 0.63
CA ALA A 202 -12.74 7.91 -0.60
C ALA A 202 -13.88 8.85 -1.04
N ARG A 203 -15.12 8.35 -1.02
CA ARG A 203 -16.30 9.12 -1.44
C ARG A 203 -16.56 10.30 -0.52
N GLU A 204 -16.54 10.08 0.78
CA GLU A 204 -16.72 11.16 1.77
C GLU A 204 -15.63 12.21 1.61
N PHE A 205 -14.37 11.80 1.43
CA PHE A 205 -13.27 12.74 1.22
C PHE A 205 -13.44 13.59 -0.03
N LEU A 206 -13.88 13.01 -1.15
CA LEU A 206 -14.14 13.75 -2.38
C LEU A 206 -15.28 14.77 -2.22
N LEU A 207 -16.31 14.44 -1.43
CA LEU A 207 -17.43 15.35 -1.14
C LEU A 207 -17.00 16.50 -0.22
N ASP A 208 -16.18 16.19 0.80
CA ASP A 208 -15.66 17.18 1.74
C ASP A 208 -14.68 18.18 1.06
N HIS A 209 -14.06 17.80 -0.06
CA HIS A 209 -13.07 18.58 -0.80
C HIS A 209 -13.51 18.83 -2.25
N GLU A 210 -14.79 19.16 -2.44
CA GLU A 210 -15.38 19.40 -3.75
C GLU A 210 -14.67 20.55 -4.51
N ASP A 211 -14.13 21.53 -3.77
CA ASP A 211 -13.29 22.61 -4.28
C ASP A 211 -12.02 22.09 -4.96
N MET A 212 -11.31 21.14 -4.33
CA MET A 212 -10.14 20.51 -4.91
C MET A 212 -10.49 19.65 -6.13
N VAL A 213 -11.64 18.97 -6.11
CA VAL A 213 -12.13 18.20 -7.26
C VAL A 213 -12.44 19.12 -8.44
N LYS A 214 -13.16 20.22 -8.21
CA LYS A 214 -13.51 21.21 -9.24
C LYS A 214 -12.28 21.93 -9.81
N ALA A 215 -11.24 22.07 -9.00
CA ALA A 215 -9.97 22.68 -9.41
C ALA A 215 -8.98 21.70 -10.07
N ASP A 216 -9.38 20.45 -10.34
CA ASP A 216 -8.49 19.42 -10.88
C ASP A 216 -7.22 19.23 -10.01
N ARG A 217 -7.41 19.27 -8.68
CA ARG A 217 -6.38 19.07 -7.66
C ARG A 217 -6.58 17.82 -6.81
N LEU A 218 -7.65 17.05 -7.05
CA LEU A 218 -7.91 15.79 -6.35
C LEU A 218 -8.48 14.73 -7.30
N PHE A 219 -7.72 13.64 -7.48
CA PHE A 219 -8.07 12.54 -8.37
C PHE A 219 -8.10 11.21 -7.63
N ARG A 220 -9.18 10.43 -7.78
CA ARG A 220 -9.27 9.04 -7.32
C ARG A 220 -9.36 8.10 -8.51
N PHE A 221 -8.46 7.13 -8.60
CA PHE A 221 -8.52 6.04 -9.58
C PHE A 221 -8.78 4.73 -8.86
N ASN A 222 -9.76 3.96 -9.33
CA ASN A 222 -10.08 2.64 -8.77
C ASN A 222 -10.81 1.79 -9.80
N VAL A 223 -10.48 0.49 -9.87
CA VAL A 223 -11.07 -0.45 -10.83
C VAL A 223 -12.29 -1.13 -10.20
N TYR A 224 -13.48 -0.57 -10.43
CA TYR A 224 -14.70 -0.98 -9.73
C TYR A 224 -15.31 -2.31 -10.17
N HIS A 225 -15.03 -2.76 -11.40
CA HIS A 225 -15.69 -3.93 -11.98
C HIS A 225 -14.69 -4.96 -12.48
N GLY A 226 -15.00 -6.24 -12.27
CA GLY A 226 -14.27 -7.38 -12.83
C GLY A 226 -13.00 -7.81 -12.08
N LEU A 227 -12.60 -7.10 -11.02
CA LEU A 227 -11.57 -7.56 -10.08
C LEU A 227 -12.15 -8.41 -8.94
N GLY A 228 -13.46 -8.35 -8.72
CA GLY A 228 -14.10 -9.21 -7.72
C GLY A 228 -14.04 -10.69 -8.11
N ASP A 229 -14.16 -11.01 -9.39
CA ASP A 229 -14.27 -12.40 -9.85
C ASP A 229 -12.92 -13.15 -9.93
N ILE A 230 -11.85 -12.48 -9.50
CA ILE A 230 -10.46 -12.95 -9.49
C ILE A 230 -10.25 -13.78 -8.23
N GLY A 231 -9.79 -15.02 -8.40
CA GLY A 231 -9.48 -15.95 -7.33
C GLY A 231 -8.20 -15.58 -6.58
N LEU A 232 -7.59 -16.54 -5.89
CA LEU A 232 -6.30 -16.36 -5.21
C LEU A 232 -5.15 -17.09 -5.93
N ASP A 233 -5.33 -17.52 -7.20
CA ASP A 233 -4.31 -18.21 -8.01
C ASP A 233 -3.36 -17.20 -8.70
N GLU A 234 -2.30 -16.84 -7.98
CA GLU A 234 -1.41 -15.69 -8.24
C GLU A 234 -1.04 -15.44 -9.70
N SER A 235 -0.60 -16.45 -10.45
CA SER A 235 -0.10 -16.22 -11.82
C SER A 235 -1.20 -15.87 -12.81
N LYS A 236 -2.39 -16.47 -12.68
CA LYS A 236 -3.54 -16.18 -13.56
C LYS A 236 -4.24 -14.90 -13.11
N GLU A 237 -4.15 -14.55 -11.84
CA GLU A 237 -4.74 -13.33 -11.33
C GLU A 237 -3.98 -12.08 -11.78
N ILE A 238 -2.64 -12.07 -11.81
CA ILE A 238 -1.87 -10.89 -12.29
C ILE A 238 -2.24 -10.52 -13.74
N GLU A 239 -2.36 -11.50 -14.63
CA GLU A 239 -2.77 -11.27 -16.02
C GLU A 239 -4.20 -10.71 -16.11
N GLN A 240 -5.12 -11.25 -15.30
CA GLN A 240 -6.51 -10.79 -15.24
C GLN A 240 -6.60 -9.37 -14.66
N ILE A 241 -5.90 -9.08 -13.55
CA ILE A 241 -5.83 -7.74 -12.95
C ILE A 241 -5.31 -6.74 -13.98
N SER A 242 -4.25 -7.10 -14.71
CA SER A 242 -3.68 -6.27 -15.77
C SER A 242 -4.68 -6.00 -16.90
N ALA A 243 -5.39 -7.03 -17.37
CA ALA A 243 -6.40 -6.89 -18.42
C ALA A 243 -7.59 -6.01 -17.99
N ARG A 244 -8.07 -6.17 -16.75
CA ARG A 244 -9.15 -5.36 -16.17
C ARG A 244 -8.71 -3.91 -15.98
N THR A 245 -7.49 -3.69 -15.51
CA THR A 245 -6.91 -2.35 -15.36
C THR A 245 -6.76 -1.65 -16.72
N ARG A 246 -6.30 -2.35 -17.76
CA ARG A 246 -6.26 -1.81 -19.12
C ARG A 246 -7.64 -1.46 -19.65
N THR A 247 -8.66 -2.25 -19.31
CA THR A 247 -10.06 -1.97 -19.70
C THR A 247 -10.56 -0.71 -18.99
N TYR A 248 -10.33 -0.60 -17.68
CA TYR A 248 -10.63 0.59 -16.90
C TYR A 248 -9.98 1.85 -17.48
N LEU A 249 -8.70 1.78 -17.82
CA LEU A 249 -7.96 2.91 -18.40
C LEU A 249 -8.41 3.29 -19.82
N ARG A 250 -9.12 2.41 -20.53
CA ARG A 250 -9.69 2.69 -21.86
C ARG A 250 -11.09 3.29 -21.80
N ASP A 251 -11.72 3.31 -20.62
CA ASP A 251 -12.98 4.02 -20.45
C ASP A 251 -12.79 5.51 -20.80
N PRO A 252 -13.65 6.11 -21.64
CA PRO A 252 -13.47 7.49 -22.07
C PRO A 252 -13.46 8.52 -20.93
N GLU A 253 -14.23 8.28 -19.85
CA GLU A 253 -14.26 9.17 -18.69
C GLU A 253 -12.99 9.04 -17.86
N VAL A 254 -12.52 7.80 -17.65
CA VAL A 254 -11.27 7.53 -16.95
C VAL A 254 -10.07 8.08 -17.72
N THR A 255 -10.06 7.91 -19.04
CA THR A 255 -9.02 8.45 -19.93
C THR A 255 -8.96 9.98 -19.81
N ARG A 256 -10.12 10.65 -19.88
CA ARG A 256 -10.21 12.11 -19.73
C ARG A 256 -9.70 12.56 -18.37
N LYS A 257 -10.09 11.86 -17.30
CA LYS A 257 -9.62 12.14 -15.93
C LYS A 257 -8.10 11.95 -15.80
N ALA A 258 -7.54 10.92 -16.42
CA ALA A 258 -6.09 10.68 -16.43
C ALA A 258 -5.34 11.80 -17.17
N ILE A 259 -5.86 12.26 -18.30
CA ILE A 259 -5.28 13.39 -19.05
C ILE A 259 -5.35 14.69 -18.25
N ALA A 260 -6.49 14.97 -17.59
CA ALA A 260 -6.64 16.13 -16.71
C ALA A 260 -5.63 16.09 -15.56
N CYS A 261 -5.49 14.94 -14.91
CA CYS A 261 -4.52 14.70 -13.86
C CYS A 261 -3.07 14.98 -14.30
N VAL A 262 -2.64 14.40 -15.44
CA VAL A 262 -1.30 14.66 -15.99
C VAL A 262 -1.09 16.13 -16.34
N SER A 263 -2.12 16.81 -16.85
CA SER A 263 -2.05 18.24 -17.18
C SER A 263 -1.87 19.09 -15.93
N ALA A 264 -2.64 18.82 -14.88
CA ALA A 264 -2.54 19.52 -13.60
C ALA A 264 -1.19 19.26 -12.90
N MET A 265 -0.66 18.04 -12.97
CA MET A 265 0.70 17.73 -12.48
C MET A 265 1.78 18.55 -13.19
N ARG A 266 1.66 18.71 -14.52
CA ARG A 266 2.61 19.49 -15.33
C ARG A 266 2.52 20.99 -15.05
N GLU A 267 1.31 21.51 -14.88
CA GLU A 267 1.08 22.92 -14.53
C GLU A 267 1.76 23.27 -13.19
N LEU A 268 1.53 22.47 -12.15
CA LEU A 268 2.13 22.68 -10.83
C LEU A 268 3.67 22.63 -10.87
N ARG A 269 4.23 21.70 -11.64
CA ARG A 269 5.69 21.59 -11.82
C ARG A 269 6.27 22.76 -12.60
N GLY A 270 5.60 23.21 -13.66
CA GLY A 270 6.02 24.37 -14.46
C GLY A 270 6.00 25.67 -13.66
N ALA A 271 5.00 25.85 -12.79
CA ALA A 271 4.94 26.97 -11.86
C ALA A 271 6.07 26.94 -10.82
N SER A 272 6.47 25.76 -10.35
CA SER A 272 7.56 25.59 -9.37
C SER A 272 8.97 25.89 -9.93
N LEU A 273 9.19 25.65 -11.24
CA LEU A 273 10.48 25.91 -11.91
C LEU A 273 10.66 27.36 -12.41
N SER A 274 9.64 28.21 -12.28
CA SER A 274 9.63 29.61 -12.76
C SER A 274 9.74 30.65 -11.63
N LEU A 275 9.94 30.19 -10.39
CA LEU A 275 10.24 30.98 -9.19
C LEU A 275 11.69 30.76 -8.77
#